data_AF-A0A1S4DTF4-F1
#
_entry.id   AF-A0A1S4DTF4-F1
#
_cell.length_a   1.000
_cell.length_b   1.000
_cell.length_c   1.000
_cell.angle_alpha   90.00
_cell.angle_beta   90.00
_cell.angle_gamma   90.00
#
_symmetry.space_group_name_H-M   'P 1'
#
loop_
_entity.id
_entity.type
_entity.pdbx_description
1 polymer ?
#
loop_
_entity_poly.entity_id
_entity_poly.type
_entity_poly.pdbx_seq_one_letter_code
_entity_poly.pdbx_strand_id
1 'polypeptide(L)'
;MRTGIPGFYCYAIYEHPSECRAFDLAQTRMVFKLRQEKFHYMAISDEKQRIMPMPEDLRPGRGEQLIVPESVLLVNPINPDLKGEVDDKYQYSEDNKDGGVHGWISSSPNNIGFWIVFPSYEFRNGGPTKQNLTVHTGPTCLAMFHGTHYIGEDILTHIKEGEAWRKVFGPILIYLNSTSDVSEAHNLWIDAKEQRMQEETAWPYNFVSSSFYLMARERGSISGRLLVRDRFISSSPIPARDAHVGLSAAREEGAWQTESKEYQFWVKTDSNGDFTIRNIIPGVYGLHGWVPGFIGDYLHKSLVTVSAGSYTHLGILTYSPLRDGPTVWEIGFPDRTANSFYVPDVNPMYVNKLFLHSPEKFRQYGLWDGYSDSHPRNDQIFTVGINDPKKDWFFAQVCRRGEDGKYVATTWTIKFNMKSLTDGIYRLRLSIASATRSDLKINVNSMESESSLVFQLMDLGMDNTVCRHGNHGLYRIYTIDVPSSMLVKGDNSIFLTQARNGDALCGILYDYLRLEAPDATP
;
A
#
# COMPACT_ATOMS: atom_id res chain seq x y z
N MET A 1 22.88 -22.36 7.71
CA MET A 1 22.86 -23.17 6.47
C MET A 1 22.28 -24.54 6.80
N ARG A 2 21.61 -25.20 5.84
CA ARG A 2 21.07 -26.56 6.00
C ARG A 2 21.56 -27.44 4.86
N THR A 3 21.86 -28.69 5.15
CA THR A 3 22.20 -29.69 4.12
C THR A 3 21.05 -29.80 3.12
N GLY A 4 21.38 -29.76 1.82
CA GLY A 4 20.40 -29.91 0.74
C GLY A 4 19.68 -28.64 0.30
N ILE A 5 19.87 -27.50 1.00
CA ILE A 5 19.32 -26.20 0.58
C ILE A 5 20.47 -25.31 0.11
N PRO A 6 20.53 -24.92 -1.18
CA PRO A 6 21.58 -24.07 -1.71
C PRO A 6 21.35 -22.62 -1.27
N GLY A 7 21.72 -22.31 -0.04
CA GLY A 7 21.45 -21.01 0.55
C GLY A 7 21.71 -20.94 2.06
N PHE A 8 21.29 -19.84 2.67
CA PHE A 8 21.42 -19.65 4.11
C PHE A 8 20.25 -18.86 4.68
N TYR A 9 19.82 -19.25 5.88
CA TYR A 9 18.77 -18.58 6.62
C TYR A 9 19.36 -17.46 7.48
N CYS A 10 18.70 -16.32 7.52
CA CYS A 10 19.07 -15.17 8.34
C CYS A 10 17.89 -14.70 9.18
N TYR A 11 18.15 -14.29 10.42
CA TYR A 11 17.21 -13.62 11.29
C TYR A 11 17.95 -12.63 12.18
N ALA A 12 17.22 -11.67 12.75
CA ALA A 12 17.75 -10.73 13.72
C ALA A 12 16.86 -10.72 14.96
N ILE A 13 17.45 -10.55 16.15
CA ILE A 13 16.72 -10.34 17.39
C ILE A 13 17.13 -8.97 17.89
N TYR A 14 16.17 -8.05 17.97
CA TYR A 14 16.39 -6.72 18.52
C TYR A 14 15.85 -6.72 19.93
N GLU A 15 16.59 -6.09 20.84
CA GLU A 15 16.24 -5.98 22.25
C GLU A 15 16.51 -4.57 22.75
N HIS A 16 15.55 -4.03 23.48
CA HIS A 16 15.64 -2.80 24.24
C HIS A 16 15.37 -3.17 25.71
N PRO A 17 16.42 -3.37 26.54
CA PRO A 17 16.27 -3.63 27.97
C PRO A 17 15.65 -2.44 28.73
N SER A 18 15.11 -2.70 29.93
CA SER A 18 14.50 -1.67 30.78
C SER A 18 15.48 -0.57 31.23
N GLU A 19 16.78 -0.78 31.12
CA GLU A 19 17.80 0.18 31.50
C GLU A 19 18.12 1.17 30.38
N CYS A 20 17.57 0.96 29.18
CA CYS A 20 17.82 1.80 28.01
C CYS A 20 16.93 3.06 27.98
N ARG A 21 17.50 4.12 27.42
CA ARG A 21 16.79 5.36 27.07
C ARG A 21 15.85 5.12 25.90
N ALA A 22 14.81 5.94 25.81
CA ALA A 22 13.87 5.93 24.70
C ALA A 22 14.56 5.83 23.33
N PHE A 23 13.98 5.05 22.43
CA PHE A 23 14.50 4.79 21.09
C PHE A 23 13.36 4.69 20.08
N ASP A 24 13.52 5.38 18.97
CA ASP A 24 12.61 5.29 17.84
C ASP A 24 13.21 4.41 16.74
N LEU A 25 12.53 3.29 16.43
CA LEU A 25 12.90 2.44 15.32
C LEU A 25 12.19 2.91 14.06
N ALA A 26 12.87 3.73 13.24
CA ALA A 26 12.31 4.21 11.97
C ALA A 26 12.41 3.19 10.83
N GLN A 27 13.49 2.40 10.81
CA GLN A 27 13.72 1.43 9.74
C GLN A 27 14.69 0.33 10.19
N THR A 28 14.41 -0.90 9.78
CA THR A 28 15.41 -1.97 9.80
C THR A 28 15.25 -2.91 8.61
N ARG A 29 16.40 -3.35 8.09
CA ARG A 29 16.50 -4.19 6.90
C ARG A 29 17.84 -4.91 6.87
N MET A 30 17.90 -6.05 6.20
CA MET A 30 19.16 -6.62 5.72
C MET A 30 19.36 -6.24 4.25
N VAL A 31 20.60 -5.92 3.88
CA VAL A 31 20.93 -5.47 2.52
C VAL A 31 22.07 -6.32 1.98
N PHE A 32 21.86 -6.89 0.80
CA PHE A 32 22.86 -7.66 0.07
C PHE A 32 23.27 -6.87 -1.16
N LYS A 33 24.51 -6.38 -1.15
CA LYS A 33 25.11 -5.71 -2.31
C LYS A 33 25.89 -6.75 -3.12
N LEU A 34 25.34 -7.13 -4.25
CA LEU A 34 25.94 -8.15 -5.11
C LEU A 34 27.05 -7.54 -5.97
N ARG A 35 27.81 -8.43 -6.61
CA ARG A 35 28.89 -8.07 -7.52
C ARG A 35 28.32 -7.41 -8.78
N GLN A 36 28.55 -6.10 -8.92
CA GLN A 36 28.04 -5.31 -10.03
C GLN A 36 28.52 -5.80 -11.39
N GLU A 37 29.70 -6.44 -11.45
CA GLU A 37 30.23 -7.02 -12.68
C GLU A 37 29.55 -8.32 -13.11
N LYS A 38 28.68 -8.87 -12.26
CA LYS A 38 28.01 -10.15 -12.48
C LYS A 38 26.50 -10.02 -12.60
N PHE A 39 25.86 -9.29 -11.70
CA PHE A 39 24.39 -9.27 -11.54
C PHE A 39 23.79 -8.05 -12.25
N HIS A 40 23.02 -8.30 -13.29
CA HIS A 40 22.48 -7.24 -14.16
C HIS A 40 20.96 -7.34 -14.37
N TYR A 41 20.38 -8.53 -14.20
CA TYR A 41 18.96 -8.77 -14.41
C TYR A 41 18.24 -8.89 -13.08
N MET A 42 17.20 -8.11 -12.87
CA MET A 42 16.41 -8.06 -11.66
C MET A 42 15.05 -8.74 -11.89
N ALA A 43 14.53 -9.44 -10.87
CA ALA A 43 13.18 -9.97 -10.87
C ALA A 43 12.51 -9.82 -9.49
N ILE A 44 11.27 -9.31 -9.48
CA ILE A 44 10.42 -9.11 -8.28
C ILE A 44 9.07 -9.82 -8.44
N SER A 45 8.43 -9.66 -9.59
CA SER A 45 7.18 -10.35 -9.97
C SER A 45 7.28 -10.79 -11.43
N ASP A 46 6.28 -11.50 -11.95
CA ASP A 46 6.25 -11.90 -13.37
C ASP A 46 6.15 -10.67 -14.31
N GLU A 47 5.64 -9.55 -13.82
CA GLU A 47 5.46 -8.28 -14.53
C GLU A 47 6.57 -7.26 -14.24
N LYS A 48 7.43 -7.52 -13.24
CA LYS A 48 8.50 -6.62 -12.78
C LYS A 48 9.87 -7.31 -12.86
N GLN A 49 10.36 -7.45 -14.09
CA GLN A 49 11.69 -7.99 -14.38
C GLN A 49 12.37 -7.21 -15.49
N ARG A 50 13.68 -6.92 -15.36
CA ARG A 50 14.44 -6.21 -16.39
C ARG A 50 15.94 -6.30 -16.19
N ILE A 51 16.67 -5.96 -17.24
CA ILE A 51 18.04 -5.47 -17.09
C ILE A 51 17.96 -4.10 -16.40
N MET A 52 18.73 -3.96 -15.32
CA MET A 52 18.80 -2.73 -14.54
C MET A 52 19.94 -1.83 -15.01
N PRO A 53 19.83 -0.50 -14.81
CA PRO A 53 20.96 0.39 -15.01
C PRO A 53 22.09 0.07 -14.02
N MET A 54 23.29 0.55 -14.34
CA MET A 54 24.46 0.46 -13.47
C MET A 54 24.53 1.66 -12.53
N PRO A 55 25.15 1.55 -11.34
CA PRO A 55 25.36 2.70 -10.43
C PRO A 55 26.03 3.90 -11.09
N GLU A 56 26.92 3.64 -12.05
CA GLU A 56 27.62 4.67 -12.82
C GLU A 56 26.66 5.46 -13.72
N ASP A 57 25.56 4.85 -14.16
CA ASP A 57 24.56 5.49 -15.03
C ASP A 57 23.77 6.57 -14.30
N LEU A 58 23.71 6.51 -12.96
CA LEU A 58 23.02 7.50 -12.13
C LEU A 58 23.88 8.74 -11.82
N ARG A 59 25.14 8.78 -12.26
CA ARG A 59 26.09 9.86 -11.94
C ARG A 59 26.05 10.99 -12.98
N PRO A 60 26.47 12.23 -12.62
CA PRO A 60 26.57 13.33 -13.56
C PRO A 60 27.38 12.96 -14.82
N GLY A 61 26.86 13.35 -15.99
CA GLY A 61 27.42 13.01 -17.30
C GLY A 61 26.85 11.73 -17.93
N ARG A 62 26.21 10.87 -17.13
CA ARG A 62 25.43 9.72 -17.61
C ARG A 62 23.96 9.80 -17.22
N GLY A 63 23.68 10.34 -16.04
CA GLY A 63 22.34 10.59 -15.54
C GLY A 63 22.11 12.06 -15.20
N GLU A 64 20.84 12.44 -15.18
CA GLU A 64 20.36 13.76 -14.75
C GLU A 64 19.35 13.57 -13.62
N GLN A 65 19.63 14.16 -12.46
CA GLN A 65 18.72 14.13 -11.31
C GLN A 65 17.47 14.94 -11.63
N LEU A 66 16.30 14.39 -11.29
CA LEU A 66 15.01 15.04 -11.47
C LEU A 66 14.55 15.71 -10.14
N ILE A 67 13.23 15.85 -9.95
CA ILE A 67 12.64 16.61 -8.82
C ILE A 67 13.13 16.10 -7.46
N VAL A 68 13.25 14.78 -7.29
CA VAL A 68 13.79 14.16 -6.07
C VAL A 68 15.14 13.49 -6.34
N PRO A 69 16.05 13.42 -5.35
CA PRO A 69 17.37 12.82 -5.51
C PRO A 69 17.34 11.35 -5.94
N GLU A 70 16.25 10.64 -5.66
CA GLU A 70 16.05 9.25 -6.07
C GLU A 70 15.75 9.04 -7.54
N SER A 71 15.16 10.03 -8.22
CA SER A 71 14.72 9.90 -9.61
C SER A 71 15.80 10.43 -10.55
N VAL A 72 16.32 9.58 -11.44
CA VAL A 72 17.39 9.94 -12.37
C VAL A 72 17.01 9.55 -13.79
N LEU A 73 17.06 10.53 -14.70
CA LEU A 73 16.94 10.30 -16.15
C LEU A 73 18.26 9.76 -16.69
N LEU A 74 18.21 8.64 -17.40
CA LEU A 74 19.36 7.98 -18.01
C LEU A 74 19.70 8.62 -19.38
N VAL A 75 20.62 9.59 -19.39
CA VAL A 75 21.00 10.37 -20.57
C VAL A 75 22.00 9.64 -21.47
N ASN A 76 23.02 9.03 -20.86
CA ASN A 76 24.09 8.29 -21.55
C ASN A 76 24.46 7.01 -20.76
N PRO A 77 23.52 6.08 -20.58
CA PRO A 77 23.77 4.85 -19.83
C PRO A 77 24.77 3.93 -20.54
N ILE A 78 25.44 3.07 -19.77
CA ILE A 78 26.34 2.02 -20.25
C ILE A 78 25.60 1.06 -21.18
N ASN A 79 24.37 0.66 -20.82
CA ASN A 79 23.48 -0.05 -21.72
C ASN A 79 22.63 0.96 -22.50
N PRO A 80 22.88 1.17 -23.81
CA PRO A 80 22.17 2.17 -24.61
C PRO A 80 20.68 1.91 -24.74
N ASP A 81 20.20 0.68 -24.54
CA ASP A 81 18.77 0.35 -24.58
C ASP A 81 17.97 1.00 -23.44
N LEU A 82 18.66 1.39 -22.36
CA LEU A 82 18.08 2.09 -21.20
C LEU A 82 18.02 3.61 -21.39
N LYS A 83 18.55 4.13 -22.50
CA LYS A 83 18.63 5.57 -22.72
C LYS A 83 17.23 6.19 -22.78
N GLY A 84 17.07 7.31 -22.09
CA GLY A 84 15.81 8.05 -21.99
C GLY A 84 14.86 7.49 -20.93
N GLU A 85 15.24 6.43 -20.21
CA GLU A 85 14.43 5.94 -19.09
C GLU A 85 14.71 6.67 -17.78
N VAL A 86 13.72 6.70 -16.89
CA VAL A 86 13.90 7.16 -15.51
C VAL A 86 14.05 5.95 -14.60
N ASP A 87 15.11 5.96 -13.79
CA ASP A 87 15.36 5.03 -12.69
C ASP A 87 15.00 5.70 -11.36
N ASP A 88 14.23 4.99 -10.54
CA ASP A 88 13.98 5.36 -9.14
C ASP A 88 13.73 4.08 -8.32
N LYS A 89 14.42 3.96 -7.18
CA LYS A 89 14.30 2.80 -6.28
C LYS A 89 12.86 2.47 -5.87
N TYR A 90 11.98 3.46 -5.76
CA TYR A 90 10.60 3.27 -5.32
C TYR A 90 9.71 2.63 -6.39
N GLN A 91 10.13 2.64 -7.66
CA GLN A 91 9.47 1.90 -8.73
C GLN A 91 9.52 0.38 -8.51
N TYR A 92 10.41 -0.09 -7.64
CA TYR A 92 10.60 -1.49 -7.30
C TYR A 92 9.98 -1.88 -5.94
N SER A 93 9.02 -1.10 -5.45
CA SER A 93 8.32 -1.42 -4.22
C SER A 93 7.23 -2.48 -4.43
N GLU A 94 6.96 -3.26 -3.39
CA GLU A 94 5.91 -4.28 -3.36
C GLU A 94 5.13 -4.21 -2.05
N ASP A 95 3.84 -4.51 -2.10
CA ASP A 95 3.03 -4.72 -0.89
C ASP A 95 3.54 -5.94 -0.11
N ASN A 96 3.40 -5.92 1.21
CA ASN A 96 3.68 -7.08 2.05
C ASN A 96 2.90 -8.33 1.61
N LYS A 97 1.65 -8.17 1.13
CA LYS A 97 0.81 -9.28 0.67
C LYS A 97 1.23 -9.89 -0.69
N ASP A 98 1.89 -9.11 -1.55
CA ASP A 98 2.13 -9.51 -2.95
C ASP A 98 3.59 -9.98 -3.17
N GLY A 99 4.52 -9.56 -2.32
CA GLY A 99 5.92 -9.98 -2.40
C GLY A 99 6.15 -11.42 -1.94
N GLY A 100 7.42 -11.76 -1.71
CA GLY A 100 7.83 -12.98 -0.99
C GLY A 100 9.03 -13.69 -1.57
N VAL A 101 9.35 -13.36 -2.81
CA VAL A 101 10.62 -13.69 -3.44
C VAL A 101 11.01 -12.57 -4.39
N HIS A 102 12.26 -12.12 -4.30
CA HIS A 102 12.81 -11.12 -5.22
C HIS A 102 14.32 -11.21 -5.24
N GLY A 103 14.94 -10.77 -6.33
CA GLY A 103 16.35 -11.04 -6.51
C GLY A 103 16.95 -10.58 -7.83
N TRP A 104 18.11 -11.15 -8.11
CA TRP A 104 18.94 -10.83 -9.25
C TRP A 104 19.50 -12.09 -9.89
N ILE A 105 19.65 -12.05 -11.22
CA ILE A 105 20.30 -13.08 -12.01
C ILE A 105 21.62 -12.51 -12.53
N SER A 106 22.70 -13.29 -12.36
CA SER A 106 24.01 -12.98 -12.93
C SER A 106 24.14 -13.43 -14.37
N SER A 107 25.03 -12.78 -15.10
CA SER A 107 25.48 -13.20 -16.44
C SER A 107 26.94 -13.68 -16.39
N SER A 108 27.20 -14.86 -16.96
CA SER A 108 28.54 -15.44 -17.26
C SER A 108 29.54 -15.62 -16.07
N PRO A 109 30.37 -16.68 -16.05
CA PRO A 109 30.31 -17.88 -16.89
C PRO A 109 29.20 -18.86 -16.47
N ASN A 110 28.61 -18.68 -15.28
CA ASN A 110 27.45 -19.41 -14.78
C ASN A 110 26.35 -18.40 -14.44
N ASN A 111 25.12 -18.66 -14.86
CA ASN A 111 23.98 -17.83 -14.49
C ASN A 111 23.55 -18.24 -13.08
N ILE A 112 23.69 -17.34 -12.12
CA ILE A 112 23.37 -17.58 -10.71
C ILE A 112 22.19 -16.68 -10.38
N GLY A 113 21.14 -17.26 -9.81
CA GLY A 113 20.08 -16.51 -9.16
C GLY A 113 20.43 -16.26 -7.70
N PHE A 114 20.23 -15.03 -7.23
CA PHE A 114 20.31 -14.65 -5.83
C PHE A 114 18.93 -14.13 -5.40
N TRP A 115 18.30 -14.81 -4.44
CA TRP A 115 16.91 -14.56 -4.07
C TRP A 115 16.77 -14.35 -2.57
N ILE A 116 16.03 -13.33 -2.18
CA ILE A 116 15.51 -13.19 -0.82
C ILE A 116 14.13 -13.82 -0.79
N VAL A 117 13.94 -14.81 0.07
CA VAL A 117 12.68 -15.53 0.24
C VAL A 117 12.12 -15.28 1.64
N PHE A 118 10.91 -14.74 1.71
CA PHE A 118 10.15 -14.51 2.93
C PHE A 118 9.12 -15.62 3.12
N PRO A 119 9.31 -16.55 4.08
CA PRO A 119 8.30 -17.58 4.37
C PRO A 119 7.12 -17.04 5.21
N SER A 120 7.28 -15.87 5.82
CA SER A 120 6.30 -15.23 6.68
C SER A 120 6.56 -13.73 6.76
N TYR A 121 5.49 -12.98 7.02
CA TYR A 121 5.50 -11.53 7.22
C TYR A 121 5.19 -11.12 8.66
N GLU A 122 5.17 -12.07 9.61
CA GLU A 122 4.67 -11.81 10.96
C GLU A 122 5.34 -10.64 11.68
N PHE A 123 6.61 -10.40 11.34
CA PHE A 123 7.47 -9.41 11.96
C PHE A 123 7.43 -8.05 11.25
N ARG A 124 6.83 -7.96 10.05
CA ARG A 124 6.72 -6.70 9.31
C ARG A 124 5.70 -5.77 9.96
N ASN A 125 5.89 -4.46 9.78
CA ASN A 125 4.94 -3.45 10.22
C ASN A 125 3.90 -3.13 9.14
N GLY A 126 2.76 -2.58 9.57
CA GLY A 126 1.72 -1.95 8.75
C GLY A 126 0.85 -2.88 7.90
N GLY A 127 0.79 -4.16 8.24
CA GLY A 127 -0.15 -5.10 7.65
C GLY A 127 0.07 -5.40 6.16
N PRO A 128 -0.94 -5.98 5.49
CA PRO A 128 -0.78 -6.54 4.15
C PRO A 128 -0.50 -5.49 3.07
N THR A 129 -1.13 -4.32 3.13
CA THR A 129 -1.07 -3.27 2.09
C THR A 129 0.13 -2.35 2.22
N LYS A 130 1.03 -2.58 3.19
CA LYS A 130 2.20 -1.73 3.33
C LYS A 130 3.23 -2.05 2.24
N GLN A 131 3.53 -1.04 1.43
CA GLN A 131 4.59 -1.08 0.43
C GLN A 131 5.99 -1.02 1.07
N ASN A 132 6.89 -1.84 0.52
CA ASN A 132 8.29 -1.90 0.91
C ASN A 132 9.21 -2.08 -0.30
N LEU A 133 10.40 -1.49 -0.22
CA LEU A 133 11.46 -1.65 -1.23
C LEU A 133 11.92 -3.12 -1.33
N THR A 134 12.26 -3.56 -2.53
CA THR A 134 12.76 -4.93 -2.78
C THR A 134 14.21 -4.92 -3.27
N VAL A 135 14.50 -4.19 -4.34
CA VAL A 135 15.80 -4.14 -5.03
C VAL A 135 16.10 -2.72 -5.50
N HIS A 136 17.37 -2.39 -5.64
CA HIS A 136 17.84 -1.08 -6.13
C HIS A 136 18.94 -1.25 -7.18
N THR A 137 19.12 -0.22 -8.01
CA THR A 137 20.29 -0.04 -8.88
C THR A 137 21.61 -0.25 -8.12
N GLY A 138 22.54 -1.01 -8.74
CA GLY A 138 23.78 -1.44 -8.11
C GLY A 138 23.71 -2.79 -7.41
N PRO A 139 23.43 -3.83 -8.19
CA PRO A 139 22.60 -4.99 -7.85
C PRO A 139 22.42 -5.19 -6.34
N THR A 140 21.51 -4.40 -5.77
CA THR A 140 21.24 -4.39 -4.34
C THR A 140 19.91 -5.07 -4.09
N CYS A 141 19.88 -6.02 -3.16
CA CYS A 141 18.68 -6.75 -2.74
C CYS A 141 18.40 -6.47 -1.26
N LEU A 142 17.17 -6.10 -0.93
CA LEU A 142 16.74 -5.63 0.38
C LEU A 142 15.75 -6.61 0.99
N ALA A 143 16.07 -7.10 2.18
CA ALA A 143 15.08 -7.69 3.05
C ALA A 143 14.53 -6.61 3.99
N MET A 144 13.46 -5.93 3.56
CA MET A 144 12.77 -4.96 4.41
C MET A 144 12.00 -5.67 5.51
N PHE A 145 12.33 -5.34 6.76
CA PHE A 145 11.64 -5.87 7.94
C PHE A 145 10.73 -4.82 8.57
N HIS A 146 11.15 -3.56 8.53
CA HIS A 146 10.43 -2.45 9.14
C HIS A 146 10.80 -1.16 8.40
N GLY A 147 9.86 -0.26 8.18
CA GLY A 147 10.15 1.07 7.67
C GLY A 147 8.95 2.01 7.67
N THR A 148 9.21 3.31 7.57
CA THR A 148 8.20 4.37 7.49
C THR A 148 7.75 4.70 6.06
N HIS A 149 8.31 4.05 5.04
CA HIS A 149 7.91 4.29 3.65
C HIS A 149 6.41 4.08 3.44
N TYR A 150 5.78 5.00 2.69
CA TYR A 150 4.36 5.06 2.33
C TYR A 150 3.37 5.36 3.48
N ILE A 151 3.85 5.60 4.70
CA ILE A 151 3.00 5.92 5.87
C ILE A 151 3.53 7.12 6.67
N GLY A 152 4.85 7.36 6.67
CA GLY A 152 5.47 8.47 7.37
C GLY A 152 5.68 8.19 8.85
N GLU A 153 5.62 9.24 9.67
CA GLU A 153 5.84 9.14 11.12
C GLU A 153 4.70 8.40 11.84
N ASP A 154 3.52 8.30 11.22
CA ASP A 154 2.34 7.59 11.76
C ASP A 154 2.62 6.11 12.11
N ILE A 155 3.67 5.49 11.55
CA ILE A 155 4.06 4.10 11.81
C ILE A 155 5.38 3.96 12.59
N LEU A 156 5.94 5.05 13.09
CA LEU A 156 7.20 5.01 13.82
C LEU A 156 7.06 4.17 15.11
N THR A 157 7.99 3.22 15.32
CA THR A 157 8.00 2.44 16.56
C THR A 157 8.68 3.24 17.66
N HIS A 158 7.87 3.75 18.60
CA HIS A 158 8.33 4.51 19.75
C HIS A 158 8.56 3.64 20.98
N ILE A 159 9.80 3.30 21.32
CA ILE A 159 10.12 2.55 22.53
C ILE A 159 10.46 3.56 23.64
N LYS A 160 9.72 3.54 24.75
CA LYS A 160 9.90 4.50 25.84
C LYS A 160 11.14 4.15 26.68
N GLU A 161 11.68 5.15 27.38
CA GLU A 161 12.66 4.90 28.44
C GLU A 161 12.05 3.96 29.49
N GLY A 162 12.78 2.91 29.87
CA GLY A 162 12.26 1.89 30.78
C GLY A 162 11.44 0.77 30.13
N GLU A 163 11.04 0.89 28.85
CA GLU A 163 10.19 -0.11 28.18
C GLU A 163 11.02 -1.30 27.71
N ALA A 164 10.86 -2.46 28.34
CA ALA A 164 11.46 -3.69 27.85
C ALA A 164 10.75 -4.13 26.54
N TRP A 165 11.51 -4.24 25.45
CA TRP A 165 10.98 -4.69 24.16
C TRP A 165 11.94 -5.66 23.49
N ARG A 166 11.40 -6.71 22.85
CA ARG A 166 12.18 -7.65 22.04
C ARG A 166 11.37 -8.14 20.86
N LYS A 167 11.98 -8.17 19.67
CA LYS A 167 11.34 -8.71 18.47
C LYS A 167 12.32 -9.51 17.61
N VAL A 168 11.83 -10.61 17.05
CA VAL A 168 12.54 -11.45 16.10
C VAL A 168 12.09 -11.08 14.69
N PHE A 169 13.04 -10.71 13.83
CA PHE A 169 12.82 -10.46 12.42
C PHE A 169 13.35 -11.65 11.60
N GLY A 170 12.48 -12.27 10.80
CA GLY A 170 12.77 -13.52 10.09
C GLY A 170 12.43 -14.78 10.91
N PRO A 171 13.01 -15.95 10.57
CA PRO A 171 14.04 -16.12 9.55
C PRO A 171 13.53 -15.94 8.12
N ILE A 172 14.38 -15.39 7.27
CA ILE A 172 14.26 -15.38 5.82
C ILE A 172 15.31 -16.34 5.23
N LEU A 173 15.07 -16.83 4.02
CA LEU A 173 16.05 -17.61 3.26
C LEU A 173 16.71 -16.72 2.21
N ILE A 174 18.04 -16.75 2.16
CA ILE A 174 18.81 -16.33 1.00
C ILE A 174 19.05 -17.57 0.15
N TYR A 175 18.34 -17.67 -0.97
CA TYR A 175 18.35 -18.82 -1.86
C TYR A 175 19.22 -18.54 -3.09
N LEU A 176 20.00 -19.56 -3.48
CA LEU A 176 20.89 -19.53 -4.62
C LEU A 176 20.57 -20.72 -5.52
N ASN A 177 20.41 -20.46 -6.80
CA ASN A 177 20.32 -21.49 -7.82
C ASN A 177 21.19 -21.11 -9.01
N SER A 178 21.46 -22.06 -9.90
CA SER A 178 22.31 -21.79 -11.05
C SER A 178 22.00 -22.68 -12.23
N THR A 179 22.25 -22.15 -13.42
CA THR A 179 22.28 -22.92 -14.67
C THR A 179 23.51 -22.53 -15.47
N SER A 180 24.13 -23.53 -16.11
CA SER A 180 25.19 -23.30 -17.10
C SER A 180 24.63 -22.92 -18.47
N ASP A 181 23.33 -23.15 -18.71
CA ASP A 181 22.67 -22.80 -19.96
C ASP A 181 22.03 -21.40 -19.87
N VAL A 182 22.43 -20.51 -20.76
CA VAL A 182 21.94 -19.13 -20.81
C VAL A 182 20.49 -19.08 -21.28
N SER A 183 20.03 -20.00 -22.15
CA SER A 183 18.62 -20.00 -22.58
C SER A 183 17.66 -20.31 -21.43
N GLU A 184 18.15 -21.05 -20.43
CA GLU A 184 17.37 -21.47 -19.27
C GLU A 184 17.48 -20.52 -18.08
N ALA A 185 18.13 -19.36 -18.22
CA ALA A 185 18.33 -18.42 -17.12
C ALA A 185 17.02 -17.95 -16.49
N HIS A 186 15.93 -17.87 -17.26
CA HIS A 186 14.59 -17.54 -16.74
C HIS A 186 14.06 -18.59 -15.75
N ASN A 187 14.44 -19.87 -15.89
CA ASN A 187 14.00 -20.92 -14.97
C ASN A 187 14.54 -20.71 -13.54
N LEU A 188 15.60 -19.92 -13.37
CA LEU A 188 16.09 -19.55 -12.04
C LEU A 188 15.03 -18.79 -11.23
N TRP A 189 14.23 -17.96 -11.89
CA TRP A 189 13.11 -17.26 -11.25
C TRP A 189 11.96 -18.21 -10.90
N ILE A 190 11.62 -19.11 -11.81
CA ILE A 190 10.56 -20.11 -11.60
C ILE A 190 10.90 -21.02 -10.40
N ASP A 191 12.13 -21.53 -10.36
CA ASP A 191 12.64 -22.34 -9.26
C ASP A 191 12.66 -21.56 -7.93
N ALA A 192 12.98 -20.27 -7.94
CA ALA A 192 12.92 -19.44 -6.73
C ALA A 192 11.49 -19.25 -6.21
N LYS A 193 10.50 -19.13 -7.10
CA LYS A 193 9.07 -19.13 -6.71
C LYS A 193 8.65 -20.46 -6.11
N GLU A 194 9.09 -21.58 -6.68
CA GLU A 194 8.82 -22.91 -6.12
C GLU A 194 9.47 -23.09 -4.74
N GLN A 195 10.72 -22.66 -4.58
CA GLN A 195 11.39 -22.67 -3.28
C GLN A 195 10.63 -21.84 -2.25
N ARG A 196 10.13 -20.65 -2.62
CA ARG A 196 9.28 -19.84 -1.73
C ARG A 196 8.07 -20.63 -1.21
N MET A 197 7.34 -21.33 -2.08
CA MET A 197 6.18 -22.13 -1.66
C MET A 197 6.56 -23.25 -0.69
N GLN A 198 7.72 -23.87 -0.89
CA GLN A 198 8.24 -24.88 0.04
C GLN A 198 8.60 -24.26 1.39
N GLU A 199 9.21 -23.07 1.42
CA GLU A 199 9.56 -22.37 2.64
C GLU A 199 8.34 -21.87 3.42
N GLU A 200 7.30 -21.36 2.75
CA GLU A 200 6.01 -21.00 3.37
C GLU A 200 5.33 -22.22 4.01
N THR A 201 5.44 -23.40 3.37
CA THR A 201 4.89 -24.65 3.91
C THR A 201 5.71 -25.18 5.09
N ALA A 202 7.03 -25.04 5.04
CA ALA A 202 7.94 -25.54 6.07
C ALA A 202 8.02 -24.64 7.31
N TRP A 203 7.62 -23.37 7.19
CA TRP A 203 7.60 -22.43 8.30
C TRP A 203 6.39 -22.67 9.23
N PRO A 204 6.55 -22.54 10.57
CA PRO A 204 7.73 -22.18 11.36
C PRO A 204 8.79 -23.29 11.41
N TYR A 205 10.05 -22.90 11.29
CA TYR A 205 11.18 -23.80 11.24
C TYR A 205 11.48 -24.46 12.59
N ASN A 206 11.74 -25.76 12.59
CA ASN A 206 12.11 -26.52 13.80
C ASN A 206 13.61 -26.53 14.12
N PHE A 207 14.44 -25.92 13.27
CA PHE A 207 15.90 -25.93 13.38
C PHE A 207 16.48 -24.62 13.95
N VAL A 208 15.64 -23.60 14.18
CA VAL A 208 16.08 -22.33 14.75
C VAL A 208 16.35 -22.55 16.24
N SER A 209 17.59 -22.28 16.68
CA SER A 209 18.06 -22.60 18.03
C SER A 209 17.77 -21.51 19.07
N SER A 210 17.40 -20.31 18.64
CA SER A 210 17.10 -19.21 19.57
C SER A 210 15.84 -19.49 20.36
N SER A 211 15.89 -19.33 21.68
CA SER A 211 14.73 -19.40 22.58
C SER A 211 13.71 -18.27 22.37
N PHE A 212 14.08 -17.22 21.62
CA PHE A 212 13.17 -16.12 21.29
C PHE A 212 12.35 -16.39 20.02
N TYR A 213 12.69 -17.43 19.27
CA TYR A 213 11.91 -17.88 18.13
C TYR A 213 10.99 -19.03 18.55
N LEU A 214 9.68 -18.84 18.38
CA LEU A 214 8.71 -19.89 18.70
C LEU A 214 8.57 -20.89 17.55
N MET A 215 8.67 -22.17 17.85
CA MET A 215 8.42 -23.25 16.91
C MET A 215 6.91 -23.47 16.71
N ALA A 216 6.53 -24.27 15.70
CA ALA A 216 5.12 -24.54 15.37
C ALA A 216 4.29 -25.02 16.58
N ARG A 217 4.82 -25.91 17.41
CA ARG A 217 4.11 -26.43 18.61
C ARG A 217 3.88 -25.37 19.72
N GLU A 218 4.66 -24.29 19.70
CA GLU A 218 4.58 -23.19 20.67
C GLU A 218 3.64 -22.08 20.20
N ARG A 219 3.05 -22.25 19.01
CA ARG A 219 2.14 -21.30 18.37
C ARG A 219 0.72 -21.87 18.37
N GLY A 220 -0.27 -20.99 18.23
CA GLY A 220 -1.67 -21.36 18.11
C GLY A 220 -2.23 -21.08 16.72
N SER A 221 -3.52 -21.31 16.55
CA SER A 221 -4.26 -21.07 15.30
C SER A 221 -5.69 -20.64 15.59
N ILE A 222 -6.27 -19.87 14.67
CA ILE A 222 -7.68 -19.51 14.70
C ILE A 222 -8.35 -19.76 13.35
N SER A 223 -9.66 -19.95 13.36
CA SER A 223 -10.48 -19.99 12.15
C SER A 223 -11.82 -19.31 12.37
N GLY A 224 -12.50 -18.97 11.29
CA GLY A 224 -13.85 -18.41 11.34
C GLY A 224 -14.37 -18.11 9.95
N ARG A 225 -15.57 -17.54 9.90
CA ARG A 225 -16.21 -17.09 8.67
C ARG A 225 -16.66 -15.65 8.81
N LEU A 226 -16.17 -14.75 7.97
CA LEU A 226 -16.59 -13.36 7.95
C LEU A 226 -17.70 -13.14 6.92
N LEU A 227 -18.80 -12.52 7.37
CA LEU A 227 -19.91 -12.10 6.52
C LEU A 227 -20.08 -10.58 6.62
N VAL A 228 -20.52 -9.95 5.54
CA VAL A 228 -20.88 -8.53 5.47
C VAL A 228 -22.39 -8.37 5.58
N ARG A 229 -22.84 -7.40 6.38
CA ARG A 229 -24.25 -7.03 6.52
C ARG A 229 -24.45 -5.56 6.15
N ASP A 230 -24.80 -5.32 4.89
CA ASP A 230 -25.26 -4.01 4.41
C ASP A 230 -26.71 -4.15 3.90
N ARG A 231 -27.67 -3.63 4.69
CA ARG A 231 -29.10 -3.75 4.40
C ARG A 231 -29.54 -3.03 3.12
N PHE A 232 -28.75 -2.08 2.63
CA PHE A 232 -29.06 -1.36 1.39
C PHE A 232 -28.55 -2.11 0.14
N ILE A 233 -27.73 -3.15 0.32
CA ILE A 233 -27.25 -4.01 -0.76
C ILE A 233 -28.00 -5.34 -0.76
N SER A 234 -28.17 -5.95 0.42
CA SER A 234 -28.84 -7.24 0.56
C SER A 234 -29.53 -7.38 1.91
N SER A 235 -30.71 -8.00 1.94
CA SER A 235 -31.40 -8.37 3.18
C SER A 235 -30.72 -9.55 3.90
N SER A 236 -29.95 -10.36 3.16
CA SER A 236 -29.19 -11.51 3.70
C SER A 236 -27.70 -11.18 3.83
N PRO A 237 -27.00 -11.73 4.84
CA PRO A 237 -25.55 -11.59 4.96
C PRO A 237 -24.81 -12.08 3.71
N ILE A 238 -23.80 -11.34 3.29
CA ILE A 238 -22.99 -11.60 2.10
C ILE A 238 -21.66 -12.20 2.55
N PRO A 239 -21.17 -13.30 1.96
CA PRO A 239 -19.79 -13.75 2.18
C PRO A 239 -18.77 -12.62 1.99
N ALA A 240 -17.90 -12.39 2.99
CA ALA A 240 -16.80 -11.44 2.85
C ALA A 240 -15.69 -12.07 2.00
N ARG A 241 -15.94 -12.22 0.69
CA ARG A 241 -15.01 -12.79 -0.27
C ARG A 241 -13.79 -11.89 -0.42
N ASP A 242 -12.61 -12.50 -0.53
CA ASP A 242 -11.34 -11.81 -0.80
C ASP A 242 -10.98 -10.75 0.28
N ALA A 243 -11.58 -10.85 1.46
CA ALA A 243 -11.32 -9.98 2.60
C ALA A 243 -9.96 -10.29 3.22
N HIS A 244 -9.25 -9.26 3.64
CA HIS A 244 -8.05 -9.44 4.45
C HIS A 244 -8.45 -9.44 5.91
N VAL A 245 -8.17 -10.55 6.61
CA VAL A 245 -8.50 -10.75 8.03
C VAL A 245 -7.21 -11.05 8.78
N GLY A 246 -7.02 -10.41 9.93
CA GLY A 246 -5.75 -10.53 10.65
C GLY A 246 -5.79 -10.21 12.13
N LEU A 247 -4.74 -10.65 12.83
CA LEU A 247 -4.53 -10.40 14.24
C LEU A 247 -3.41 -9.38 14.43
N SER A 248 -3.59 -8.43 15.35
CA SER A 248 -2.54 -7.51 15.76
C SER A 248 -2.70 -7.03 17.21
N ALA A 249 -1.69 -6.37 17.75
CA ALA A 249 -1.78 -5.76 19.08
C ALA A 249 -2.62 -4.46 19.09
N ALA A 250 -2.98 -3.92 17.92
CA ALA A 250 -3.89 -2.79 17.82
C ALA A 250 -5.29 -3.11 18.39
N ARG A 251 -5.99 -2.06 18.82
CA ARG A 251 -7.28 -2.14 19.53
C ARG A 251 -8.36 -1.21 18.96
N GLU A 252 -8.03 -0.48 17.90
CA GLU A 252 -8.92 0.45 17.23
C GLU A 252 -9.11 0.00 15.77
N GLU A 253 -10.24 0.39 15.17
CA GLU A 253 -10.53 0.15 13.76
C GLU A 253 -9.45 0.80 12.89
N GLY A 254 -8.94 0.06 11.89
CA GLY A 254 -7.91 0.56 10.98
C GLY A 254 -6.49 0.72 11.55
N ALA A 255 -6.32 0.75 12.88
CA ALA A 255 -5.02 0.97 13.56
C ALA A 255 -3.99 -0.15 13.32
N TRP A 256 -4.42 -1.29 12.79
CA TRP A 256 -3.52 -2.34 12.34
C TRP A 256 -2.55 -1.88 11.23
N GLN A 257 -2.87 -0.83 10.49
CA GLN A 257 -2.01 -0.27 9.44
C GLN A 257 -0.81 0.50 9.98
N THR A 258 -0.89 0.95 11.23
CA THR A 258 0.16 1.69 11.93
C THR A 258 0.79 0.87 13.06
N GLU A 259 0.33 -0.36 13.27
CA GLU A 259 0.99 -1.31 14.16
C GLU A 259 2.40 -1.64 13.64
N SER A 260 3.36 -1.51 14.56
CA SER A 260 4.78 -1.44 14.22
C SER A 260 5.69 -2.06 15.28
N LYS A 261 5.20 -2.16 16.53
CA LYS A 261 5.93 -2.73 17.68
C LYS A 261 5.81 -4.24 17.71
N GLU A 262 4.58 -4.74 17.61
CA GLU A 262 4.26 -6.15 17.84
C GLU A 262 4.16 -6.92 16.52
N TYR A 263 3.86 -8.22 16.61
CA TYR A 263 3.66 -9.07 15.44
C TYR A 263 2.24 -8.92 14.87
N GLN A 264 2.10 -9.19 13.57
CA GLN A 264 0.80 -9.18 12.89
C GLN A 264 0.64 -10.42 12.02
N PHE A 265 -0.58 -10.92 11.89
CA PHE A 265 -0.86 -12.16 11.15
C PHE A 265 -2.04 -11.91 10.22
N TRP A 266 -1.91 -12.24 8.94
CA TRP A 266 -2.92 -11.90 7.95
C TRP A 266 -3.16 -13.05 6.97
N VAL A 267 -4.41 -13.23 6.59
CA VAL A 267 -4.83 -14.13 5.51
C VAL A 267 -5.92 -13.47 4.68
N LYS A 268 -6.12 -14.00 3.47
CA LYS A 268 -7.28 -13.67 2.65
C LYS A 268 -8.37 -14.72 2.91
N THR A 269 -9.63 -14.28 3.03
CA THR A 269 -10.77 -15.19 3.05
C THR A 269 -10.99 -15.83 1.69
N ASP A 270 -11.59 -17.02 1.68
CA ASP A 270 -12.04 -17.66 0.44
C ASP A 270 -13.35 -17.05 -0.11
N SER A 271 -13.92 -17.66 -1.14
CA SER A 271 -15.19 -17.22 -1.75
C SER A 271 -16.41 -17.30 -0.83
N ASN A 272 -16.33 -18.08 0.26
CA ASN A 272 -17.39 -18.21 1.25
C ASN A 272 -17.19 -17.29 2.47
N GLY A 273 -16.07 -16.57 2.53
CA GLY A 273 -15.68 -15.74 3.67
C GLY A 273 -14.97 -16.53 4.77
N ASP A 274 -14.63 -17.80 4.53
CA ASP A 274 -13.94 -18.65 5.49
C ASP A 274 -12.44 -18.31 5.53
N PHE A 275 -11.85 -18.35 6.72
CA PHE A 275 -10.43 -18.11 6.93
C PHE A 275 -9.83 -19.01 8.01
N THR A 276 -8.52 -19.24 7.92
CA THR A 276 -7.72 -19.87 8.97
C THR A 276 -6.37 -19.17 9.07
N ILE A 277 -6.06 -18.61 10.23
CA ILE A 277 -4.75 -18.02 10.53
C ILE A 277 -3.99 -19.04 11.38
N ARG A 278 -2.86 -19.54 10.86
CA ARG A 278 -2.01 -20.54 11.51
C ARG A 278 -0.77 -19.90 12.10
N ASN A 279 -0.09 -20.66 12.96
CA ASN A 279 1.26 -20.34 13.45
C ASN A 279 1.35 -18.99 14.17
N ILE A 280 0.30 -18.62 14.90
CA ILE A 280 0.20 -17.35 15.62
C ILE A 280 0.99 -17.45 16.92
N ILE A 281 1.82 -16.44 17.20
CA ILE A 281 2.52 -16.31 18.48
C ILE A 281 1.48 -16.21 19.63
N PRO A 282 1.65 -16.91 20.76
CA PRO A 282 0.73 -16.77 21.89
C PRO A 282 0.62 -15.32 22.37
N GLY A 283 -0.60 -14.87 22.63
CA GLY A 283 -0.88 -13.48 22.98
C GLY A 283 -2.36 -13.16 22.97
N VAL A 284 -2.67 -11.89 23.20
CA VAL A 284 -4.03 -11.34 23.14
C VAL A 284 -4.08 -10.31 22.02
N TYR A 285 -5.01 -10.48 21.09
CA TYR A 285 -5.04 -9.75 19.82
C TYR A 285 -6.41 -9.13 19.54
N GLY A 286 -6.41 -8.05 18.78
CA GLY A 286 -7.58 -7.57 18.07
C GLY A 286 -7.69 -8.38 16.78
N LEU A 287 -8.91 -8.77 16.41
CA LEU A 287 -9.17 -9.37 15.11
C LEU A 287 -9.71 -8.30 14.17
N HIS A 288 -8.90 -7.94 13.20
CA HIS A 288 -9.15 -6.90 12.24
C HIS A 288 -9.56 -7.49 10.89
N GLY A 289 -10.19 -6.68 10.06
CA GLY A 289 -10.27 -6.98 8.64
C GLY A 289 -10.79 -5.84 7.79
N TRP A 290 -10.75 -6.02 6.49
CA TRP A 290 -11.40 -5.15 5.52
C TRP A 290 -11.81 -5.97 4.31
N VAL A 291 -12.86 -5.53 3.63
CA VAL A 291 -13.49 -6.29 2.54
C VAL A 291 -13.51 -5.40 1.30
N PRO A 292 -12.79 -5.76 0.21
CA PRO A 292 -12.92 -5.06 -1.06
C PRO A 292 -14.39 -4.91 -1.47
N GLY A 293 -14.80 -3.73 -1.93
CA GLY A 293 -16.19 -3.43 -2.24
C GLY A 293 -17.00 -2.85 -1.07
N PHE A 294 -16.46 -2.82 0.16
CA PHE A 294 -17.09 -2.20 1.31
C PHE A 294 -16.13 -1.25 2.03
N ILE A 295 -16.56 0.00 2.22
CA ILE A 295 -15.80 1.00 2.99
C ILE A 295 -15.75 0.64 4.48
N GLY A 296 -14.62 0.93 5.13
CA GLY A 296 -14.42 0.79 6.57
C GLY A 296 -13.47 -0.34 6.97
N ASP A 297 -13.18 -0.42 8.27
CA ASP A 297 -12.34 -1.44 8.86
C ASP A 297 -13.18 -2.26 9.87
N TYR A 298 -13.22 -3.58 9.68
CA TYR A 298 -13.76 -4.50 10.65
C TYR A 298 -12.83 -4.61 11.85
N LEU A 299 -13.39 -4.50 13.06
CA LEU A 299 -12.77 -4.90 14.31
C LEU A 299 -13.74 -5.78 15.10
N HIS A 300 -13.29 -6.99 15.47
CA HIS A 300 -14.07 -7.85 16.33
C HIS A 300 -14.21 -7.24 17.74
N LYS A 301 -15.42 -7.28 18.29
CA LYS A 301 -15.73 -6.68 19.60
C LYS A 301 -14.93 -7.28 20.76
N SER A 302 -14.64 -8.58 20.69
CA SER A 302 -13.89 -9.29 21.71
C SER A 302 -12.44 -9.48 21.30
N LEU A 303 -11.53 -9.47 22.27
CA LEU A 303 -10.15 -9.84 22.02
C LEU A 303 -10.03 -11.35 21.81
N VAL A 304 -9.08 -11.73 20.96
CA VAL A 304 -8.76 -13.13 20.67
C VAL A 304 -7.51 -13.51 21.45
N THR A 305 -7.66 -14.46 22.39
CA THR A 305 -6.53 -15.04 23.11
C THR A 305 -6.03 -16.28 22.38
N VAL A 306 -4.75 -16.29 22.05
CA VAL A 306 -4.07 -17.43 21.43
C VAL A 306 -3.08 -18.01 22.44
N SER A 307 -3.16 -19.31 22.67
CA SER A 307 -2.21 -20.06 23.52
C SER A 307 -1.38 -21.03 22.68
N ALA A 308 -0.23 -21.45 23.21
CA ALA A 308 0.61 -22.45 22.56
C ALA A 308 -0.18 -23.75 22.29
N GLY A 309 -0.09 -24.27 21.06
CA GLY A 309 -0.79 -25.47 20.63
C GLY A 309 -2.31 -25.36 20.53
N SER A 310 -2.89 -24.17 20.77
CA SER A 310 -4.34 -23.98 20.74
C SER A 310 -4.88 -23.87 19.31
N TYR A 311 -6.12 -24.33 19.12
CA TYR A 311 -6.93 -24.04 17.95
C TYR A 311 -8.28 -23.48 18.43
N THR A 312 -8.62 -22.26 17.98
CA THR A 312 -9.89 -21.61 18.33
C THR A 312 -10.73 -21.37 17.09
N HIS A 313 -11.93 -21.94 17.06
CA HIS A 313 -12.93 -21.61 16.05
C HIS A 313 -13.82 -20.47 16.53
N LEU A 314 -13.78 -19.33 15.83
CA LEU A 314 -14.52 -18.11 16.16
C LEU A 314 -15.97 -18.13 15.66
N GLY A 315 -16.35 -19.14 14.88
CA GLY A 315 -17.67 -19.24 14.28
C GLY A 315 -17.91 -18.19 13.19
N ILE A 316 -19.15 -17.75 13.08
CA ILE A 316 -19.58 -16.73 12.11
C ILE A 316 -19.41 -15.34 12.72
N LEU A 317 -18.64 -14.50 12.03
CA LEU A 317 -18.38 -13.11 12.34
C LEU A 317 -19.15 -12.23 11.36
N THR A 318 -19.60 -11.06 11.81
CA THR A 318 -20.36 -10.12 10.99
C THR A 318 -19.72 -8.75 10.99
N TYR A 319 -19.37 -8.26 9.80
CA TYR A 319 -18.97 -6.90 9.54
C TYR A 319 -20.18 -6.08 9.07
N SER A 320 -20.46 -4.97 9.74
CA SER A 320 -21.47 -3.99 9.32
C SER A 320 -20.73 -2.73 8.85
N PRO A 321 -20.56 -2.54 7.52
CA PRO A 321 -19.79 -1.42 6.99
C PRO A 321 -20.49 -0.09 7.28
N LEU A 322 -19.73 1.00 7.25
CA LEU A 322 -20.26 2.35 7.44
C LEU A 322 -21.35 2.63 6.42
N ARG A 323 -22.59 2.81 6.89
CA ARG A 323 -23.78 2.96 6.05
C ARG A 323 -24.94 3.51 6.87
N ASP A 324 -25.34 4.75 6.59
CA ASP A 324 -26.44 5.40 7.30
C ASP A 324 -27.73 5.39 6.48
N GLY A 325 -27.62 5.38 5.15
CA GLY A 325 -28.77 5.42 4.26
C GLY A 325 -28.48 4.93 2.83
N PRO A 326 -29.46 5.03 1.92
CA PRO A 326 -29.30 4.58 0.55
C PRO A 326 -28.29 5.47 -0.19
N THR A 327 -27.49 4.87 -1.08
CA THR A 327 -26.56 5.59 -1.94
C THR A 327 -27.32 6.54 -2.88
N VAL A 328 -26.97 7.83 -2.86
CA VAL A 328 -27.37 8.80 -3.90
C VAL A 328 -26.46 8.61 -5.12
N TRP A 329 -25.16 8.60 -4.89
CA TRP A 329 -24.14 8.31 -5.90
C TRP A 329 -22.84 7.85 -5.23
N GLU A 330 -21.98 7.23 -6.02
CA GLU A 330 -20.64 6.80 -5.63
C GLU A 330 -19.64 6.96 -6.78
N ILE A 331 -18.36 7.10 -6.44
CA ILE A 331 -17.25 7.31 -7.38
C ILE A 331 -16.07 6.44 -6.91
N GLY A 332 -15.52 5.61 -7.80
CA GLY A 332 -14.42 4.68 -7.50
C GLY A 332 -14.91 3.29 -7.05
N PHE A 333 -14.01 2.51 -6.46
CA PHE A 333 -14.29 1.20 -5.86
C PHE A 333 -13.45 1.06 -4.60
N PRO A 334 -14.05 0.71 -3.44
CA PRO A 334 -13.32 0.69 -2.17
C PRO A 334 -12.42 -0.55 -2.09
N ASP A 335 -11.16 -0.38 -2.47
CA ASP A 335 -10.10 -1.38 -2.39
C ASP A 335 -8.82 -0.85 -1.73
N ARG A 336 -8.91 0.37 -1.16
CA ARG A 336 -7.83 1.12 -0.48
C ARG A 336 -6.79 1.68 -1.44
N THR A 337 -7.06 1.70 -2.74
CA THR A 337 -6.12 2.17 -3.77
C THR A 337 -6.76 3.16 -4.72
N ALA A 338 -5.95 3.96 -5.41
CA ALA A 338 -6.43 4.82 -6.50
C ALA A 338 -6.60 4.07 -7.84
N ASN A 339 -6.62 2.73 -7.87
CA ASN A 339 -6.67 1.93 -9.11
C ASN A 339 -7.94 2.10 -9.94
N SER A 340 -9.02 2.58 -9.32
CA SER A 340 -10.29 2.80 -9.99
C SER A 340 -10.34 4.09 -10.81
N PHE A 341 -9.25 4.84 -10.84
CA PHE A 341 -9.16 6.17 -11.41
C PHE A 341 -8.22 6.25 -12.62
N TYR A 342 -8.33 7.35 -13.36
CA TYR A 342 -7.56 7.60 -14.57
C TYR A 342 -6.09 7.88 -14.25
N VAL A 343 -5.23 6.97 -14.68
CA VAL A 343 -3.78 7.13 -14.71
C VAL A 343 -3.38 7.54 -16.13
N PRO A 344 -2.76 8.70 -16.35
CA PRO A 344 -2.38 9.15 -17.69
C PRO A 344 -1.25 8.28 -18.29
N ASP A 345 -0.98 8.49 -19.57
CA ASP A 345 0.21 7.90 -20.20
C ASP A 345 1.45 8.72 -19.85
N VAL A 346 2.60 8.05 -19.79
CA VAL A 346 3.87 8.68 -19.41
C VAL A 346 4.35 9.67 -20.48
N ASN A 347 4.95 10.77 -20.04
CA ASN A 347 5.66 11.66 -20.94
C ASN A 347 6.79 10.88 -21.63
N PRO A 348 6.88 10.86 -22.97
CA PRO A 348 7.91 10.12 -23.72
C PRO A 348 9.35 10.42 -23.28
N MET A 349 9.60 11.59 -22.68
CA MET A 349 10.91 11.99 -22.15
C MET A 349 11.31 11.21 -20.88
N TYR A 350 10.34 10.65 -20.14
CA TYR A 350 10.54 10.05 -18.82
C TYR A 350 10.09 8.58 -18.74
N VAL A 351 9.99 7.91 -19.88
CA VAL A 351 9.45 6.54 -19.99
C VAL A 351 10.33 5.56 -19.22
N ASN A 352 9.80 4.84 -18.25
CA ASN A 352 10.37 3.57 -17.80
C ASN A 352 9.68 2.43 -18.57
N LYS A 353 10.42 1.70 -19.39
CA LYS A 353 9.86 0.69 -20.31
C LYS A 353 9.23 -0.50 -19.57
N LEU A 354 9.63 -0.73 -18.31
CA LEU A 354 9.05 -1.76 -17.45
C LEU A 354 7.54 -1.59 -17.27
N PHE A 355 7.04 -0.35 -17.31
CA PHE A 355 5.66 -0.03 -16.94
C PHE A 355 4.75 0.35 -18.11
N LEU A 356 5.21 0.33 -19.36
CA LEU A 356 4.39 0.73 -20.53
C LEU A 356 3.16 -0.16 -20.74
N HIS A 357 3.26 -1.44 -20.43
CA HIS A 357 2.19 -2.43 -20.57
C HIS A 357 1.90 -3.15 -19.25
N SER A 358 2.24 -2.51 -18.13
CA SER A 358 2.10 -3.07 -16.79
C SER A 358 0.77 -2.64 -16.15
N PRO A 359 0.13 -3.50 -15.34
CA PRO A 359 -0.96 -3.07 -14.45
C PRO A 359 -0.51 -1.99 -13.47
N GLU A 360 0.80 -1.89 -13.20
CA GLU A 360 1.41 -0.86 -12.36
C GLU A 360 1.90 0.34 -13.16
N LYS A 361 1.25 0.70 -14.27
CA LYS A 361 1.64 1.87 -15.07
C LYS A 361 1.71 3.18 -14.26
N PHE A 362 1.01 3.25 -13.13
CA PHE A 362 1.08 4.36 -12.17
C PHE A 362 2.49 4.57 -11.58
N ARG A 363 3.41 3.61 -11.71
CA ARG A 363 4.80 3.73 -11.25
C ARG A 363 5.70 4.57 -12.17
N GLN A 364 5.20 5.02 -13.31
CA GLN A 364 5.96 5.90 -14.21
C GLN A 364 6.25 7.25 -13.54
N TYR A 365 7.46 7.76 -13.74
CA TYR A 365 7.83 9.07 -13.22
C TYR A 365 6.99 10.18 -13.86
N GLY A 366 6.61 11.17 -13.05
CA GLY A 366 6.01 12.43 -13.53
C GLY A 366 4.53 12.34 -13.90
N LEU A 367 3.87 11.19 -13.75
CA LEU A 367 2.45 11.06 -14.10
C LEU A 367 1.54 12.02 -13.34
N TRP A 368 1.88 12.34 -12.10
CA TRP A 368 1.12 13.30 -11.30
C TRP A 368 1.17 14.71 -11.91
N ASP A 369 2.32 15.12 -12.43
CA ASP A 369 2.54 16.45 -13.00
C ASP A 369 1.80 16.64 -14.33
N GLY A 370 1.50 15.53 -15.03
CA GLY A 370 0.62 15.48 -16.20
C GLY A 370 -0.82 15.96 -15.92
N TYR A 371 -1.20 16.14 -14.65
CA TYR A 371 -2.43 16.87 -14.30
C TYR A 371 -2.44 18.27 -14.93
N SER A 372 -1.30 18.97 -14.90
CA SER A 372 -1.17 20.33 -15.44
C SER A 372 -1.31 20.37 -16.96
N ASP A 373 -0.93 19.29 -17.65
CA ASP A 373 -1.04 19.20 -19.11
C ASP A 373 -2.48 18.93 -19.56
N SER A 374 -3.22 18.12 -18.79
CA SER A 374 -4.63 17.82 -19.05
C SER A 374 -5.58 18.93 -18.59
N HIS A 375 -5.19 19.70 -17.58
CA HIS A 375 -6.00 20.74 -16.94
C HIS A 375 -5.28 22.11 -16.88
N PRO A 376 -4.74 22.66 -17.99
CA PRO A 376 -3.80 23.78 -17.93
C PRO A 376 -4.35 25.08 -17.32
N ARG A 377 -5.67 25.27 -17.40
CA ARG A 377 -6.33 26.51 -16.95
C ARG A 377 -7.35 26.30 -15.83
N ASN A 378 -8.13 25.24 -15.93
CA ASN A 378 -9.23 24.93 -15.03
C ASN A 378 -9.06 23.52 -14.50
N ASP A 379 -9.40 23.31 -13.24
CA ASP A 379 -9.35 22.01 -12.60
C ASP A 379 -10.56 21.13 -13.02
N GLN A 380 -10.48 19.84 -12.70
CA GLN A 380 -11.42 18.84 -13.22
C GLN A 380 -12.85 19.02 -12.71
N ILE A 381 -13.81 18.73 -13.57
CA ILE A 381 -15.23 18.67 -13.26
C ILE A 381 -15.72 17.26 -13.57
N PHE A 382 -16.17 16.54 -12.55
CA PHE A 382 -16.74 15.20 -12.67
C PHE A 382 -18.26 15.26 -12.48
N THR A 383 -19.02 14.91 -13.50
CA THR A 383 -20.49 14.87 -13.46
C THR A 383 -20.98 13.43 -13.27
N VAL A 384 -21.59 13.17 -12.12
CA VAL A 384 -22.15 11.87 -11.75
C VAL A 384 -23.16 11.40 -12.79
N GLY A 385 -23.02 10.14 -13.22
CA GLY A 385 -23.88 9.53 -14.23
C GLY A 385 -23.54 9.88 -15.68
N ILE A 386 -22.55 10.77 -15.90
CA ILE A 386 -22.03 11.12 -17.23
C ILE A 386 -20.58 10.67 -17.36
N ASN A 387 -19.74 11.01 -16.38
CA ASN A 387 -18.32 10.72 -16.41
C ASN A 387 -17.97 9.32 -15.89
N ASP A 388 -16.90 8.74 -16.43
CA ASP A 388 -16.36 7.43 -16.08
C ASP A 388 -15.14 7.62 -15.17
N PRO A 389 -15.14 7.13 -13.91
CA PRO A 389 -14.01 7.30 -12.99
C PRO A 389 -12.67 6.84 -13.57
N LYS A 390 -12.64 5.78 -14.39
CA LYS A 390 -11.41 5.26 -14.98
C LYS A 390 -10.83 6.13 -16.10
N LYS A 391 -11.58 7.14 -16.57
CA LYS A 391 -11.20 8.00 -17.69
C LYS A 391 -11.17 9.48 -17.33
N ASP A 392 -12.11 9.90 -16.48
CA ASP A 392 -12.43 11.30 -16.25
C ASP A 392 -12.12 11.77 -14.83
N TRP A 393 -11.68 10.86 -13.94
CA TRP A 393 -11.23 11.20 -12.60
C TRP A 393 -9.74 10.93 -12.50
N PHE A 394 -8.92 11.98 -12.44
CA PHE A 394 -7.46 11.80 -12.36
C PHE A 394 -7.06 11.08 -11.07
N PHE A 395 -6.03 10.21 -11.12
CA PHE A 395 -5.71 9.33 -9.98
C PHE A 395 -5.17 10.07 -8.73
N ALA A 396 -4.63 11.28 -8.89
CA ALA A 396 -4.06 12.08 -7.80
C ALA A 396 -4.47 13.55 -7.90
N GLN A 397 -5.13 14.09 -6.88
CA GLN A 397 -5.35 15.52 -6.77
C GLN A 397 -4.09 16.19 -6.26
N VAL A 398 -3.32 16.77 -7.17
CA VAL A 398 -2.06 17.48 -6.89
C VAL A 398 -2.20 18.99 -7.09
N CYS A 399 -1.19 19.74 -6.66
CA CYS A 399 -1.04 21.12 -7.09
C CYS A 399 -0.83 21.19 -8.61
N ARG A 400 -1.43 22.17 -9.28
CA ARG A 400 -1.27 22.39 -10.73
C ARG A 400 -0.15 23.38 -11.01
N ARG A 401 0.71 23.07 -11.98
CA ARG A 401 1.74 24.01 -12.46
C ARG A 401 1.11 25.12 -13.30
N GLY A 402 1.25 26.37 -12.84
CA GLY A 402 0.84 27.57 -13.57
C GLY A 402 1.84 27.98 -14.66
N GLU A 403 1.48 29.00 -15.45
CA GLU A 403 2.30 29.51 -16.55
C GLU A 403 3.65 30.09 -16.08
N ASP A 404 3.72 30.59 -14.84
CA ASP A 404 4.95 31.08 -14.20
C ASP A 404 5.81 29.97 -13.59
N GLY A 405 5.43 28.70 -13.80
CA GLY A 405 6.10 27.51 -13.27
C GLY A 405 5.79 27.22 -11.81
N LYS A 406 4.98 28.04 -11.12
CA LYS A 406 4.63 27.80 -9.72
C LYS A 406 3.48 26.81 -9.61
N TYR A 407 3.52 26.01 -8.55
CA TYR A 407 2.45 25.07 -8.21
C TYR A 407 1.35 25.77 -7.41
N VAL A 408 0.12 25.74 -7.90
CA VAL A 408 -1.06 26.35 -7.26
C VAL A 408 -2.02 25.27 -6.76
N ALA A 409 -2.80 25.61 -5.74
CA ALA A 409 -3.87 24.79 -5.19
C ALA A 409 -4.88 24.40 -6.29
N THR A 410 -5.53 23.24 -6.14
CA THR A 410 -6.51 22.73 -7.11
C THR A 410 -7.86 22.45 -6.44
N THR A 411 -8.95 22.73 -7.17
CA THR A 411 -10.31 22.46 -6.71
C THR A 411 -11.08 21.61 -7.72
N TRP A 412 -11.33 20.37 -7.34
CA TRP A 412 -12.13 19.44 -8.14
C TRP A 412 -13.61 19.64 -7.86
N THR A 413 -14.44 19.63 -8.91
CA THR A 413 -15.89 19.79 -8.76
C THR A 413 -16.61 18.48 -9.08
N ILE A 414 -17.42 17.99 -8.15
CA ILE A 414 -18.36 16.88 -8.36
C ILE A 414 -19.74 17.48 -8.61
N LYS A 415 -20.29 17.30 -9.80
CA LYS A 415 -21.65 17.72 -10.17
C LYS A 415 -22.61 16.54 -10.11
N PHE A 416 -23.78 16.74 -9.53
CA PHE A 416 -24.82 15.71 -9.47
C PHE A 416 -26.21 16.34 -9.41
N ASN A 417 -27.21 15.62 -9.92
CA ASN A 417 -28.59 16.06 -9.90
C ASN A 417 -29.40 15.29 -8.85
N MET A 418 -30.22 16.00 -8.09
CA MET A 418 -31.13 15.43 -7.09
C MET A 418 -32.58 15.58 -7.54
N LYS A 419 -33.23 14.44 -7.82
CA LYS A 419 -34.66 14.40 -8.20
C LYS A 419 -35.60 14.78 -7.05
N SER A 420 -35.21 14.46 -5.83
CA SER A 420 -35.92 14.74 -4.60
C SER A 420 -34.92 14.98 -3.48
N LEU A 421 -35.35 15.75 -2.47
CA LEU A 421 -34.63 15.94 -1.22
C LEU A 421 -35.43 15.33 -0.09
N THR A 422 -34.81 14.39 0.63
CA THR A 422 -35.24 13.98 1.96
C THR A 422 -34.67 14.95 2.98
N ASP A 423 -35.49 15.42 3.92
CA ASP A 423 -35.02 16.25 5.03
C ASP A 423 -34.13 15.43 5.96
N GLY A 424 -33.03 16.03 6.41
CA GLY A 424 -32.08 15.40 7.32
C GLY A 424 -30.63 15.63 6.90
N ILE A 425 -29.74 14.76 7.38
CA ILE A 425 -28.30 14.82 7.12
C ILE A 425 -27.94 13.78 6.06
N TYR A 426 -27.40 14.24 4.93
CA TYR A 426 -26.72 13.39 3.96
C TYR A 426 -25.31 13.11 4.46
N ARG A 427 -24.82 11.89 4.26
CA ARG A 427 -23.46 11.50 4.65
C ARG A 427 -22.58 11.38 3.42
N LEU A 428 -21.61 12.26 3.28
CA LEU A 428 -20.53 12.08 2.33
C LEU A 428 -19.44 11.23 2.99
N ARG A 429 -19.28 10.00 2.51
CA ARG A 429 -18.17 9.10 2.85
C ARG A 429 -17.01 9.40 1.90
N LEU A 430 -15.84 9.66 2.47
CA LEU A 430 -14.63 9.96 1.73
C LEU A 430 -13.52 9.02 2.21
N SER A 431 -13.10 8.09 1.35
CA SER A 431 -11.90 7.30 1.59
C SER A 431 -10.72 7.78 0.75
N ILE A 432 -9.58 7.87 1.41
CA ILE A 432 -8.31 8.35 0.85
C ILE A 432 -7.34 7.17 0.89
N ALA A 433 -6.86 6.77 -0.29
CA ALA A 433 -5.84 5.75 -0.45
C ALA A 433 -4.47 6.22 0.07
N SER A 434 -4.17 7.52 -0.10
CA SER A 434 -2.96 8.14 0.44
C SER A 434 -3.07 9.67 0.41
N ALA A 435 -2.30 10.33 1.27
CA ALA A 435 -2.08 11.77 1.16
C ALA A 435 -0.63 12.14 1.47
N THR A 436 -0.16 13.19 0.82
CA THR A 436 1.17 13.76 1.04
C THR A 436 1.03 15.26 1.26
N ARG A 437 1.32 15.72 2.48
CA ARG A 437 1.47 17.14 2.84
C ARG A 437 0.33 17.99 2.24
N SER A 438 -0.91 17.62 2.50
CA SER A 438 -2.06 18.24 1.82
C SER A 438 -3.03 18.88 2.80
N ASP A 439 -3.77 19.87 2.31
CA ASP A 439 -4.84 20.51 3.08
C ASP A 439 -6.13 20.29 2.28
N LEU A 440 -7.13 19.61 2.85
CA LEU A 440 -8.39 19.31 2.19
C LEU A 440 -9.50 20.21 2.74
N LYS A 441 -10.22 20.90 1.84
CA LYS A 441 -11.48 21.59 2.15
C LYS A 441 -12.60 21.06 1.27
N ILE A 442 -13.79 20.94 1.85
CA ILE A 442 -14.99 20.49 1.13
C ILE A 442 -16.08 21.52 1.26
N ASN A 443 -16.55 22.05 0.13
CA ASN A 443 -17.65 22.99 0.07
C ASN A 443 -18.84 22.40 -0.72
N VAL A 444 -20.06 22.85 -0.40
CA VAL A 444 -21.28 22.43 -1.08
C VAL A 444 -21.98 23.64 -1.72
N ASN A 445 -22.28 23.54 -3.02
CA ASN A 445 -23.01 24.50 -3.87
C ASN A 445 -22.44 25.91 -4.03
N SER A 446 -21.54 26.36 -3.17
CA SER A 446 -20.77 27.60 -3.32
C SER A 446 -19.36 27.42 -2.77
N MET A 447 -18.38 28.15 -3.30
CA MET A 447 -17.03 28.25 -2.70
C MET A 447 -16.79 29.62 -2.04
N GLU A 448 -17.69 30.57 -2.25
CA GLU A 448 -17.50 31.98 -1.89
C GLU A 448 -18.03 32.30 -0.47
N SER A 449 -18.81 31.39 0.13
CA SER A 449 -19.40 31.58 1.45
C SER A 449 -18.78 30.62 2.47
N GLU A 450 -18.40 31.11 3.64
CA GLU A 450 -18.00 30.25 4.76
C GLU A 450 -19.11 29.26 5.17
N SER A 451 -20.38 29.64 4.99
CA SER A 451 -21.53 28.78 5.30
C SER A 451 -21.64 27.54 4.39
N SER A 452 -20.86 27.46 3.31
CA SER A 452 -20.82 26.34 2.38
C SER A 452 -19.74 25.30 2.72
N LEU A 453 -18.80 25.63 3.60
CA LEU A 453 -17.72 24.75 4.02
C LEU A 453 -18.26 23.71 5.01
N VAL A 454 -18.20 22.43 4.63
CA VAL A 454 -18.70 21.32 5.45
C VAL A 454 -17.60 20.49 6.10
N PHE A 455 -16.36 20.60 5.59
CA PHE A 455 -15.22 19.86 6.11
C PHE A 455 -13.91 20.57 5.81
N GLN A 456 -12.98 20.51 6.75
CA GLN A 456 -11.61 20.94 6.56
C GLN A 456 -10.65 20.05 7.35
N LEU A 457 -9.54 19.70 6.71
CA LEU A 457 -8.43 19.02 7.33
C LEU A 457 -7.11 19.62 6.83
N MET A 458 -6.23 19.98 7.74
CA MET A 458 -4.92 20.56 7.44
C MET A 458 -3.82 19.53 7.74
N ASP A 459 -2.68 19.68 7.07
CA ASP A 459 -1.48 18.85 7.29
C ASP A 459 -1.76 17.34 7.13
N LEU A 460 -2.64 17.00 6.19
CA LEU A 460 -3.04 15.64 5.89
C LEU A 460 -1.90 14.87 5.21
N GLY A 461 -1.42 13.84 5.90
CA GLY A 461 -0.58 12.77 5.38
C GLY A 461 0.91 13.12 5.35
N MET A 462 1.74 12.09 5.43
CA MET A 462 3.20 12.16 5.25
C MET A 462 3.69 10.91 4.52
N ASP A 463 2.78 10.29 3.77
CA ASP A 463 2.94 8.99 3.15
C ASP A 463 4.05 9.05 2.07
N ASN A 464 4.14 10.19 1.38
CA ASN A 464 5.05 10.46 0.26
C ASN A 464 4.81 9.55 -0.96
N THR A 465 3.56 9.15 -1.18
CA THR A 465 3.18 8.23 -2.26
C THR A 465 3.42 8.83 -3.65
N VAL A 466 3.17 10.13 -3.82
CA VAL A 466 3.35 10.84 -5.11
C VAL A 466 4.80 10.76 -5.60
N CYS A 467 5.78 11.12 -4.76
CA CYS A 467 7.20 11.07 -5.14
C CYS A 467 7.79 9.66 -5.12
N ARG A 468 7.06 8.67 -4.59
CA ARG A 468 7.47 7.26 -4.54
C ARG A 468 6.69 6.40 -5.54
N HIS A 469 6.08 7.03 -6.54
CA HIS A 469 5.43 6.38 -7.68
C HIS A 469 4.38 5.33 -7.25
N GLY A 470 3.70 5.55 -6.13
CA GLY A 470 2.65 4.66 -5.63
C GLY A 470 1.26 5.20 -5.94
N ASN A 471 0.24 4.36 -5.72
CA ASN A 471 -1.16 4.75 -5.81
C ASN A 471 -1.94 4.58 -4.48
N HIS A 472 -1.24 4.20 -3.41
CA HIS A 472 -1.78 4.04 -2.07
C HIS A 472 -0.68 4.14 -1.01
N GLY A 473 -1.08 4.36 0.24
CA GLY A 473 -0.22 4.58 1.40
C GLY A 473 -1.00 4.29 2.68
N LEU A 474 -1.09 5.26 3.60
CA LEU A 474 -1.93 5.13 4.78
C LEU A 474 -3.39 5.49 4.44
N TYR A 475 -4.24 4.47 4.47
CA TYR A 475 -5.66 4.58 4.21
C TYR A 475 -6.38 5.32 5.33
N ARG A 476 -7.22 6.30 4.96
CA ARG A 476 -8.02 7.10 5.91
C ARG A 476 -9.45 7.25 5.40
N ILE A 477 -10.43 7.23 6.30
CA ILE A 477 -11.85 7.45 5.98
C ILE A 477 -12.38 8.63 6.81
N TYR A 478 -13.16 9.48 6.15
CA TYR A 478 -13.91 10.56 6.77
C TYR A 478 -15.40 10.44 6.46
N THR A 479 -16.22 10.81 7.43
CA THR A 479 -17.67 10.97 7.26
C THR A 479 -17.99 12.44 7.44
N ILE A 480 -18.54 13.05 6.39
CA ILE A 480 -18.87 14.46 6.34
C ILE A 480 -20.39 14.62 6.31
N ASP A 481 -20.89 15.48 7.20
CA ASP A 481 -22.32 15.76 7.31
C ASP A 481 -22.71 16.90 6.37
N VAL A 482 -23.69 16.64 5.52
CA VAL A 482 -24.24 17.60 4.57
C VAL A 482 -25.74 17.76 4.85
N PRO A 483 -26.14 18.81 5.59
CA PRO A 483 -27.55 19.09 5.83
C PRO A 483 -28.34 19.26 4.53
N SER A 484 -29.57 18.74 4.48
CA SER A 484 -30.45 18.88 3.30
C SER A 484 -30.67 20.34 2.91
N SER A 485 -30.60 21.28 3.85
CA SER A 485 -30.71 22.73 3.61
C SER A 485 -29.55 23.32 2.79
N MET A 486 -28.42 22.61 2.67
CA MET A 486 -27.31 23.00 1.80
C MET A 486 -27.47 22.47 0.37
N LEU A 487 -28.43 21.57 0.14
CA LEU A 487 -28.71 20.96 -1.14
C LEU A 487 -29.99 21.54 -1.73
N VAL A 488 -30.12 21.46 -3.05
CA VAL A 488 -31.30 21.89 -3.79
C VAL A 488 -31.87 20.75 -4.63
N LYS A 489 -33.19 20.76 -4.86
CA LYS A 489 -33.77 19.89 -5.89
C LYS A 489 -33.27 20.38 -7.25
N GLY A 490 -32.65 19.50 -8.02
CA GLY A 490 -31.94 19.85 -9.25
C GLY A 490 -30.43 19.71 -9.10
N ASP A 491 -29.69 20.59 -9.75
CA ASP A 491 -28.24 20.48 -9.85
C ASP A 491 -27.54 20.96 -8.59
N ASN A 492 -26.61 20.14 -8.11
CA ASN A 492 -25.77 20.41 -6.96
C ASN A 492 -24.30 20.24 -7.34
N SER A 493 -23.41 20.81 -6.53
CA SER A 493 -21.97 20.66 -6.67
C SER A 493 -21.31 20.45 -5.30
N ILE A 494 -20.35 19.55 -5.24
CA ILE A 494 -19.39 19.42 -4.14
C ILE A 494 -18.02 19.78 -4.67
N PHE A 495 -17.33 20.67 -3.96
CA PHE A 495 -15.99 21.13 -4.31
C PHE A 495 -14.99 20.49 -3.35
N LEU A 496 -13.99 19.80 -3.89
CA LEU A 496 -12.87 19.23 -3.15
C LEU A 496 -11.63 20.08 -3.44
N THR A 497 -11.21 20.90 -2.48
CA THR A 497 -10.05 21.77 -2.63
C THR A 497 -8.85 21.18 -1.90
N GLN A 498 -7.81 20.85 -2.66
CA GLN A 498 -6.46 20.69 -2.12
C GLN A 498 -5.89 22.11 -2.01
N ALA A 499 -5.85 22.65 -0.78
CA ALA A 499 -5.59 24.06 -0.52
C ALA A 499 -4.11 24.42 -0.36
N ARG A 500 -3.22 23.41 -0.25
CA ARG A 500 -1.78 23.66 -0.21
C ARG A 500 -1.29 24.07 -1.60
N ASN A 501 -0.20 24.81 -1.65
CA ASN A 501 0.42 25.24 -2.90
C ASN A 501 1.94 25.30 -2.75
N GLY A 502 2.64 25.59 -3.85
CA GLY A 502 4.08 25.80 -3.89
C GLY A 502 4.92 24.53 -4.02
N ASP A 503 4.30 23.35 -4.10
CA ASP A 503 5.01 22.08 -4.08
C ASP A 503 4.42 21.06 -5.08
N ALA A 504 5.28 20.52 -5.93
CA ALA A 504 4.94 19.59 -7.00
C ALA A 504 4.48 18.20 -6.51
N LEU A 505 4.75 17.87 -5.25
CA LEU A 505 4.60 16.53 -4.68
C LEU A 505 3.48 16.45 -3.63
N CYS A 506 2.84 17.58 -3.32
CA CYS A 506 1.65 17.56 -2.49
C CYS A 506 0.49 16.96 -3.27
N GLY A 507 -0.25 16.05 -2.64
CA GLY A 507 -1.45 15.52 -3.25
C GLY A 507 -2.24 14.55 -2.41
N ILE A 508 -3.48 14.33 -2.83
CA ILE A 508 -4.44 13.41 -2.26
C ILE A 508 -4.81 12.38 -3.32
N LEU A 509 -4.66 11.11 -2.98
CA LEU A 509 -5.12 9.99 -3.80
C LEU A 509 -6.37 9.43 -3.15
N TYR A 510 -7.49 9.55 -3.84
CA TYR A 510 -8.77 9.01 -3.38
C TYR A 510 -8.82 7.49 -3.63
N ASP A 511 -9.61 6.79 -2.81
CA ASP A 511 -9.98 5.39 -3.03
C ASP A 511 -11.44 5.34 -3.52
N TYR A 512 -12.35 5.91 -2.73
CA TYR A 512 -13.78 5.84 -2.99
C TYR A 512 -14.53 7.00 -2.32
N LEU A 513 -15.55 7.51 -3.01
CA LEU A 513 -16.43 8.56 -2.51
C LEU A 513 -17.88 8.09 -2.64
N ARG A 514 -18.71 8.38 -1.64
CA ARG A 514 -20.14 8.08 -1.67
C ARG A 514 -20.95 9.12 -0.94
N LEU A 515 -22.04 9.59 -1.55
CA LEU A 515 -23.07 10.35 -0.86
C LEU A 515 -24.25 9.44 -0.51
N GLU A 516 -24.62 9.38 0.76
CA GLU A 516 -25.78 8.66 1.29
C GLU A 516 -26.89 9.65 1.63
N ALA A 517 -28.14 9.31 1.30
CA ALA A 517 -29.31 10.07 1.73
C ALA A 517 -29.70 9.73 3.18
N PRO A 518 -30.43 10.60 3.89
CA PRO A 518 -31.05 10.23 5.15
C PRO A 518 -31.93 8.97 4.97
N ASP A 519 -31.85 8.03 5.91
CA ASP A 519 -32.76 6.89 5.92
C ASP A 519 -34.16 7.37 6.33
N ALA A 520 -35.12 7.23 5.42
CA ALA A 520 -36.52 7.58 5.65
C ALA A 520 -37.29 6.45 6.36
N THR A 521 -36.63 5.33 6.66
CA THR A 521 -37.23 4.22 7.41
C THR A 521 -37.13 4.52 8.92
N PRO A 522 -38.25 4.61 9.66
CA PRO A 522 -38.23 4.82 11.11
C PRO A 522 -37.59 3.66 11.89
#